data_AF-A0A534M2L1-F1
#
_entry.id   AF-A0A534M2L1-F1
#
_cell.length_a   1.000
_cell.length_b   1.000
_cell.length_c   1.000
_cell.angle_alpha   90.00
_cell.angle_beta   90.00
_cell.angle_gamma   90.00
#
_symmetry.space_group_name_H-M   'P 1'
#
loop_
_entity.id
_entity.type
_entity.pdbx_description
1 polymer ?
#
loop_
_entity_poly.entity_id
_entity_poly.type
_entity_poly.pdbx_seq_one_letter_code
_entity_poly.pdbx_strand_id
1 'polypeptide(L)'
;MPQERHFFDQLEQIAGTVDEGAIALLGLLNDFTDVPTKRIRIKEIEHRADEQVHAVFEELNKTFITPIDREDIQALASRLDSVLDMIEAAASRIHLYGLDKPTGAMIELGQVIGQ
;
A
#
# COMPACT_ATOMS: atom_id res chain seq x y z
N MET A 1 -7.93 25.29 -15.36
CA MET A 1 -6.93 24.22 -15.58
C MET A 1 -7.28 23.02 -14.69
N PRO A 2 -8.05 22.04 -15.19
CA PRO A 2 -8.47 20.86 -14.41
C PRO A 2 -7.46 19.68 -14.45
N GLN A 3 -6.62 19.59 -15.49
CA GLN A 3 -5.75 18.44 -15.73
C GLN A 3 -4.55 18.32 -14.77
N GLU A 4 -4.00 19.43 -14.28
CA GLU A 4 -2.78 19.39 -13.45
C GLU A 4 -3.00 18.71 -12.09
N ARG A 5 -4.20 18.82 -11.50
CA ARG A 5 -4.48 18.20 -10.19
C ARG A 5 -4.74 16.69 -10.26
N HIS A 6 -5.16 16.18 -11.41
CA HIS A 6 -5.65 14.81 -11.50
C HIS A 6 -4.61 13.76 -11.06
N PHE A 7 -3.35 13.88 -11.53
CA PHE A 7 -2.29 12.94 -11.13
C PHE A 7 -1.95 13.06 -9.65
N PHE A 8 -1.98 14.26 -9.08
CA PHE A 8 -1.75 14.44 -7.64
C PHE A 8 -2.88 13.81 -6.82
N ASP A 9 -4.14 13.97 -7.24
CA ASP A 9 -5.29 13.33 -6.60
C ASP A 9 -5.18 11.80 -6.65
N GLN A 10 -4.73 11.24 -7.78
CA GLN A 10 -4.49 9.80 -7.91
C GLN A 10 -3.36 9.30 -7.00
N LEU A 11 -2.25 10.04 -6.93
CA LEU A 11 -1.13 9.71 -6.04
C LEU A 11 -1.54 9.80 -4.57
N GLU A 12 -2.37 10.77 -4.19
CA GLU A 12 -2.94 10.89 -2.85
C GLU A 12 -3.88 9.72 -2.53
N GLN A 13 -4.68 9.25 -3.50
CA GLN A 13 -5.50 8.06 -3.33
C GLN A 13 -4.66 6.79 -3.09
N ILE A 14 -3.57 6.60 -3.84
CA ILE A 14 -2.65 5.48 -3.63
C ILE A 14 -2.03 5.59 -2.23
N ALA A 15 -1.55 6.77 -1.84
CA ALA A 15 -0.97 7.00 -0.52
C ALA A 15 -1.97 6.69 0.61
N GLY A 16 -3.24 7.06 0.45
CA GLY A 16 -4.30 6.70 1.39
C GLY A 16 -4.54 5.20 1.49
N THR A 17 -4.47 4.46 0.37
CA THR A 17 -4.55 2.99 0.39
C THR A 17 -3.34 2.36 1.09
N VAL A 18 -2.14 2.92 0.89
CA VAL A 18 -0.92 2.48 1.59
C VAL A 18 -1.05 2.67 3.11
N ASP A 19 -1.56 3.82 3.54
CA ASP A 19 -1.84 4.09 4.96
C ASP A 19 -2.86 3.10 5.54
N GLU A 20 -3.95 2.80 4.81
CA GLU A 20 -4.90 1.78 5.24
C GLU A 20 -4.24 0.40 5.43
N GLY A 21 -3.35 0.01 4.50
CA GLY A 21 -2.58 -1.23 4.59
C GLY A 21 -1.66 -1.25 5.81
N ALA A 22 -0.98 -0.15 6.07
CA ALA A 22 -0.09 0.01 7.21
C ALA A 22 -0.85 -0.11 8.54
N ILE A 23 -1.99 0.57 8.67
CA ILE A 23 -2.90 0.48 9.81
C ILE A 23 -3.43 -0.95 9.98
N ALA A 24 -3.78 -1.62 8.88
CA ALA A 24 -4.27 -3.00 8.93
C ALA A 24 -3.20 -3.98 9.43
N LEU A 25 -1.94 -3.83 8.99
CA LEU A 25 -0.82 -4.63 9.49
C LEU A 25 -0.55 -4.36 10.97
N LEU A 26 -0.52 -3.09 11.38
CA LEU A 26 -0.35 -2.73 12.79
C LEU A 26 -1.49 -3.29 13.65
N GLY A 27 -2.72 -3.27 13.14
CA GLY A 27 -3.88 -3.89 13.76
C GLY A 27 -3.73 -5.41 13.93
N LEU A 28 -3.22 -6.11 12.92
CA LEU A 28 -2.88 -7.54 13.00
C LEU A 28 -1.81 -7.81 14.06
N LEU A 29 -0.78 -6.97 14.14
CA LEU A 29 0.32 -7.13 15.09
C LEU A 29 -0.08 -6.80 16.54
N ASN A 30 -0.97 -5.83 16.76
CA ASN A 30 -1.47 -5.47 18.09
C ASN A 30 -2.55 -6.44 18.60
N ASP A 31 -3.39 -6.95 17.70
CA ASP A 31 -4.39 -7.96 17.99
C ASP A 31 -4.15 -9.17 17.10
N PHE A 32 -3.41 -10.13 17.62
CA PHE A 32 -2.96 -11.31 16.89
C PHE A 32 -3.99 -12.45 16.83
N THR A 33 -5.27 -12.09 16.90
CA THR A 33 -6.39 -13.02 16.70
C THR A 33 -6.85 -13.00 15.24
N ASP A 34 -7.41 -14.12 14.77
CA ASP A 34 -7.99 -14.25 13.43
C ASP A 34 -7.06 -13.77 12.28
N VAL A 35 -5.78 -14.11 12.40
CA VAL A 35 -4.72 -13.78 11.42
C VAL A 35 -5.12 -14.14 9.99
N PRO A 36 -5.76 -15.29 9.67
CA PRO A 36 -6.17 -15.61 8.30
C PRO A 36 -7.09 -14.55 7.69
N THR A 37 -8.10 -14.10 8.42
CA THR A 37 -9.06 -13.09 7.96
C THR A 37 -8.40 -11.73 7.81
N LYS A 38 -7.60 -11.31 8.78
CA LYS A 38 -6.88 -10.02 8.73
C LYS A 38 -5.88 -9.98 7.56
N ARG A 39 -5.22 -11.10 7.27
CA ARG A 39 -4.33 -11.25 6.10
C ARG A 39 -5.10 -11.16 4.78
N ILE A 40 -6.29 -11.76 4.67
CA ILE A 40 -7.15 -11.61 3.48
C ILE A 40 -7.50 -10.13 3.25
N ARG A 41 -7.89 -9.41 4.31
CA ARG A 41 -8.18 -7.98 4.21
C ARG A 41 -6.97 -7.17 3.73
N ILE A 42 -5.77 -7.44 4.25
CA ILE A 42 -4.54 -6.78 3.79
C ILE A 42 -4.31 -7.04 2.30
N LYS A 43 -4.54 -8.27 1.83
CA LYS A 43 -4.45 -8.62 0.41
C LYS A 43 -5.49 -7.88 -0.44
N GLU A 44 -6.71 -7.69 0.05
CA GLU A 44 -7.73 -6.90 -0.66
C GLU A 44 -7.33 -5.42 -0.79
N ILE A 45 -6.67 -4.87 0.23
CA ILE A 45 -6.12 -3.50 0.20
C ILE A 45 -5.00 -3.40 -0.84
N GLU A 46 -4.09 -4.38 -0.88
CA GLU A 46 -3.01 -4.46 -1.86
C GLU A 46 -3.53 -4.51 -3.30
N HIS A 47 -4.45 -5.44 -3.59
CA HIS A 47 -5.10 -5.54 -4.91
C HIS A 47 -5.75 -4.22 -5.36
N ARG A 48 -6.30 -3.44 -4.42
CA ARG A 48 -6.92 -2.14 -4.76
C ARG A 48 -5.87 -1.09 -5.11
N ALA A 49 -4.71 -1.08 -4.48
CA ALA A 49 -3.64 -0.16 -4.88
C ALA A 49 -3.05 -0.53 -6.23
N ASP A 50 -2.89 -1.83 -6.52
CA ASP A 50 -2.47 -2.36 -7.82
C ASP A 50 -3.34 -1.77 -8.95
N GLU A 51 -4.67 -1.80 -8.77
CA GLU A 51 -5.62 -1.21 -9.72
C GLU A 51 -5.45 0.32 -9.85
N GLN A 52 -5.22 1.03 -8.74
CA GLN A 52 -4.98 2.48 -8.74
C GLN A 52 -3.68 2.85 -9.47
N VAL A 53 -2.61 2.11 -9.20
CA VAL A 53 -1.30 2.27 -9.83
C VAL A 53 -1.41 1.99 -11.32
N HIS A 54 -2.08 0.91 -11.71
CA HIS A 54 -2.35 0.59 -13.11
C HIS A 54 -3.09 1.74 -13.83
N ALA A 55 -4.11 2.31 -13.19
CA ALA A 55 -4.85 3.45 -13.73
C ALA A 55 -3.97 4.70 -13.94
N VAL A 56 -3.03 4.98 -13.02
CA VAL A 56 -2.05 6.06 -13.19
C VAL A 56 -1.16 5.81 -14.40
N PHE A 57 -0.65 4.60 -14.57
CA PHE A 57 0.18 4.24 -15.73
C PHE A 57 -0.59 4.35 -17.05
N GLU A 58 -1.85 3.90 -17.08
CA GLU A 58 -2.70 4.05 -18.27
C GLU A 58 -2.94 5.52 -18.62
N GLU A 59 -3.27 6.36 -17.64
CA GLU A 59 -3.57 7.78 -17.86
C GLU A 59 -2.32 8.54 -18.30
N LEU A 60 -1.17 8.23 -17.71
CA LEU A 60 0.11 8.75 -18.16
C LEU A 60 0.33 8.42 -19.63
N ASN A 61 0.13 7.16 -20.06
CA ASN A 61 0.33 6.74 -21.44
C ASN A 61 -0.60 7.45 -22.44
N LYS A 62 -1.77 7.93 -21.99
CA LYS A 62 -2.75 8.67 -22.79
C LYS A 62 -2.55 10.20 -22.73
N THR A 63 -1.74 10.70 -21.79
CA THR A 63 -1.54 12.13 -21.55
C THR A 63 -0.25 12.64 -22.17
N PHE A 64 -0.34 13.70 -22.99
CA PHE A 64 0.83 14.30 -23.64
C PHE A 64 1.58 15.31 -22.76
N ILE A 65 0.86 16.09 -21.95
CA ILE A 65 1.42 17.12 -21.05
C ILE A 65 1.13 16.72 -19.60
N THR A 66 2.18 16.52 -18.81
CA THR A 66 2.08 16.19 -17.38
C THR A 66 2.42 17.41 -16.51
N PRO A 67 1.89 17.50 -15.27
CA PRO A 67 2.14 18.63 -14.38
C PRO A 67 3.58 18.69 -13.83
N ILE A 68 4.26 17.53 -13.78
CA ILE A 68 5.67 17.35 -13.46
C ILE A 68 6.25 16.28 -14.40
N ASP A 69 7.52 15.93 -14.23
CA ASP A 69 8.15 14.89 -15.04
C ASP A 69 7.41 13.55 -14.89
N ARG A 70 7.09 12.95 -16.04
CA ARG A 70 6.38 11.67 -16.12
C ARG A 70 7.07 10.58 -15.29
N GLU A 71 8.39 10.54 -15.36
CA GLU A 71 9.23 9.56 -14.68
C GLU A 71 9.07 9.67 -13.16
N ASP A 72 8.88 10.89 -12.62
CA ASP A 72 8.66 11.10 -11.20
C ASP A 72 7.28 10.59 -10.76
N ILE A 73 6.23 10.81 -11.56
CA ILE A 73 4.88 10.29 -11.27
C ILE A 73 4.92 8.75 -11.25
N GLN A 74 5.56 8.14 -12.24
CA GLN A 74 5.72 6.68 -12.30
C GLN A 74 6.52 6.15 -11.12
N ALA A 75 7.67 6.77 -10.83
CA ALA A 75 8.54 6.35 -9.75
C ALA A 75 7.84 6.47 -8.39
N LEU A 76 7.05 7.52 -8.16
CA LEU A 76 6.30 7.68 -6.92
C LEU A 76 5.18 6.64 -6.80
N ALA A 77 4.38 6.45 -7.85
CA ALA A 77 3.32 5.43 -7.86
C ALA A 77 3.88 4.02 -7.58
N SER A 78 4.94 3.61 -8.29
CA SER A 78 5.59 2.31 -8.07
C SER A 78 6.22 2.15 -6.69
N ARG A 79 6.73 3.24 -6.09
CA ARG A 79 7.30 3.19 -4.73
C ARG A 79 6.21 3.02 -3.67
N LEU A 80 5.07 3.68 -3.85
CA LEU A 80 3.92 3.50 -2.97
C LEU A 80 3.39 2.06 -3.05
N ASP A 81 3.26 1.54 -4.27
CA ASP A 81 2.89 0.15 -4.56
C ASP A 81 3.80 -0.87 -3.85
N SER A 82 5.12 -0.69 -4.01
CA SER A 82 6.12 -1.56 -3.37
C SER A 82 5.99 -1.62 -1.84
N VAL A 83 5.55 -0.53 -1.19
CA VAL A 83 5.32 -0.53 0.27
C VAL A 83 4.16 -1.46 0.61
N LEU A 84 3.09 -1.44 -0.18
CA LEU A 84 1.91 -2.25 0.07
C LEU A 84 2.16 -3.74 -0.22
N ASP A 85 2.92 -4.06 -1.28
CA ASP A 85 3.42 -5.40 -1.55
C ASP A 85 4.21 -5.95 -0.36
N MET A 86 5.08 -5.12 0.22
CA MET A 86 5.87 -5.52 1.39
C MET A 86 4.98 -5.77 2.62
N ILE A 87 3.92 -5.00 2.79
CA ILE A 87 2.92 -5.18 3.85
C ILE A 87 2.14 -6.50 3.66
N GLU A 88 1.64 -6.77 2.45
CA GLU A 88 0.96 -8.04 2.12
C GLU A 88 1.90 -9.21 2.38
N ALA A 89 3.12 -9.13 1.86
CA ALA A 89 4.10 -10.19 1.98
C ALA A 89 4.47 -10.47 3.45
N ALA A 90 4.52 -9.43 4.29
CA ALA A 90 4.71 -9.59 5.73
C ALA A 90 3.53 -10.34 6.38
N ALA A 91 2.30 -9.91 6.12
CA ALA A 91 1.08 -10.57 6.64
C ALA A 91 0.97 -12.04 6.16
N SER A 92 1.27 -12.27 4.88
CA SER A 92 1.31 -13.61 4.27
C SER A 92 2.35 -14.51 4.94
N ARG A 93 3.56 -14.02 5.22
CA ARG A 93 4.60 -14.79 5.91
C ARG A 93 4.26 -15.07 7.36
N ILE A 94 3.65 -14.10 8.06
CA ILE A 94 3.16 -14.28 9.44
C ILE A 94 2.19 -15.47 9.51
N HIS A 95 1.24 -15.52 8.57
CA HIS A 95 0.29 -16.63 8.49
C HIS A 95 0.95 -17.94 8.07
N LEU A 96 1.79 -17.91 7.02
CA LEU A 96 2.44 -19.11 6.46
C LEU A 96 3.33 -19.84 7.46
N TYR A 97 4.05 -19.09 8.30
CA TYR A 97 4.94 -19.67 9.31
C TYR A 97 4.22 -20.11 10.59
N GLY A 98 2.91 -19.86 10.71
CA GLY A 98 2.12 -20.33 11.85
C GLY A 98 2.61 -19.78 13.18
N LEU A 99 2.96 -18.50 13.23
CA LEU A 99 3.42 -17.86 14.48
C LEU A 99 2.29 -17.88 15.52
N ASP A 100 2.65 -18.12 16.80
CA ASP A 100 1.67 -18.06 17.90
C ASP A 100 1.41 -16.62 18.39
N LYS A 101 2.41 -15.74 18.24
CA LYS A 101 2.37 -14.33 18.65
C LYS A 101 3.41 -13.49 17.89
N PRO A 102 3.22 -12.17 17.76
CA PRO A 102 4.23 -11.29 17.20
C PRO A 102 5.34 -11.05 18.22
N THR A 103 6.55 -10.77 17.72
CA THR A 103 7.65 -10.31 18.57
C THR A 103 7.53 -8.82 18.86
N GLY A 104 8.18 -8.33 19.93
CA GLY A 104 8.20 -6.90 20.22
C GLY A 104 8.75 -6.06 19.05
N ALA A 105 9.81 -6.53 18.41
CA ALA A 105 10.40 -5.88 17.24
C ALA A 105 9.44 -5.80 16.04
N MET A 106 8.57 -6.80 15.83
CA MET A 106 7.55 -6.73 14.77
C MET A 106 6.56 -5.61 15.04
N ILE A 107 6.11 -5.46 16.30
CA ILE A 107 5.17 -4.41 16.70
C ILE A 107 5.82 -3.03 16.55
N GLU A 108 7.07 -2.87 17.02
CA GLU A 108 7.82 -1.61 16.87
C GLU A 108 7.98 -1.21 15.39
N LEU A 109 8.29 -2.16 14.51
CA LEU A 109 8.35 -1.90 13.07
C LEU A 109 6.98 -1.53 12.50
N GLY A 110 5.91 -2.23 12.90
CA GLY A 110 4.55 -1.90 12.50
C GLY A 110 4.14 -0.48 12.91
N GLN A 111 4.57 -0.01 14.08
CA GLN A 111 4.31 1.36 14.55
C GLN A 111 5.04 2.43 13.75
N VAL A 112 6.21 2.11 13.16
CA VAL A 112 6.93 3.05 12.28
C VAL A 112 6.24 3.16 10.93
N ILE A 113 5.65 2.07 10.44
CA ILE A 113 4.99 2.02 9.12
C ILE A 113 3.59 2.64 9.18
N GLY A 114 2.83 2.43 10.26
CA GLY A 114 1.46 2.94 10.43
C GLY A 114 1.37 4.31 11.12
N GLN A 115 2.35 5.20 10.92
CA GLN A 115 2.43 6.56 11.49
C GLN A 115 2.05 7.65 10.49
#